data_AF-A0A2T5PCZ9-F1
#
_entry.id   AF-A0A2T5PCZ9-F1
#
_cell.length_a   1.000
_cell.length_b   1.000
_cell.length_c   1.000
_cell.angle_alpha   90.00
_cell.angle_beta   90.00
_cell.angle_gamma   90.00
#
_symmetry.space_group_name_H-M   'P 1'
#
loop_
_entity.id
_entity.type
_entity.pdbx_description
1 polymer ?
#
loop_
_entity_poly.entity_id
_entity_poly.type
_entity_poly.pdbx_seq_one_letter_code
_entity_poly.pdbx_strand_id
1 'polypeptide(L)'
;MQTTRNPSTHAAAWKARAFAALRSDSSLSVRLARYDAAMARAREIEARANAGALQIRPVGGMWRVCQGDAVLAFAASYRAACQSLAALEAVGGVQ
;
A
#
# COMPACT_ATOMS: atom_id res chain seq x y z
N MET A 1 17.88 9.54 12.56
CA MET A 1 17.22 8.32 12.07
C MET A 1 15.90 8.68 11.43
N GLN A 2 15.83 8.67 10.10
CA GLN A 2 14.60 8.97 9.35
C GLN A 2 13.90 7.63 9.07
N THR A 3 12.90 7.27 9.87
CA THR A 3 12.10 6.07 9.60
C THR A 3 11.23 6.36 8.38
N THR A 4 11.60 5.84 7.21
CA THR A 4 10.72 5.78 6.03
C THR A 4 9.49 4.98 6.43
N ARG A 5 8.42 5.67 6.86
CA ARG A 5 7.13 5.03 7.16
C ARG A 5 6.52 4.61 5.85
N ASN A 6 6.59 3.31 5.58
CA ASN A 6 5.97 2.70 4.43
C ASN A 6 4.45 3.00 4.47
N PRO A 7 3.83 3.57 3.43
CA PRO A 7 2.40 3.92 3.44
C PRO A 7 1.50 2.71 3.75
N SER A 8 1.95 1.49 3.45
CA SER A 8 1.30 0.23 3.83
C SER A 8 1.10 0.10 5.35
N THR A 9 2.05 0.59 6.16
CA THR A 9 1.93 0.59 7.63
C THR A 9 0.87 1.57 8.12
N HIS A 10 0.69 2.69 7.40
CA HIS A 10 -0.32 3.69 7.75
C HIS A 10 -1.73 3.20 7.40
N ALA A 11 -1.92 2.58 6.22
CA ALA A 11 -3.19 1.95 5.84
C ALA A 11 -3.60 0.82 6.81
N ALA A 12 -2.65 -0.04 7.20
CA ALA A 12 -2.90 -1.10 8.18
C ALA A 12 -3.36 -0.56 9.54
N ALA A 13 -2.77 0.55 10.01
CA ALA A 13 -3.20 1.20 11.25
C ALA A 13 -4.65 1.70 11.18
N TRP A 14 -5.09 2.25 10.04
CA TRP A 14 -6.49 2.64 9.84
C TRP A 14 -7.44 1.44 9.79
N LYS A 15 -7.04 0.34 9.15
CA LYS A 15 -7.80 -0.91 9.17
C LYS A 15 -7.96 -1.45 10.59
N ALA A 16 -6.89 -1.45 11.39
CA ALA A 16 -6.95 -1.86 12.80
C ALA A 16 -7.92 -0.99 13.62
N ARG A 17 -7.92 0.33 13.39
CA ARG A 17 -8.89 1.24 14.01
C ARG A 17 -10.34 0.94 13.59
N ALA A 18 -10.57 0.58 12.33
CA ALA A 18 -11.89 0.20 11.84
C ALA A 18 -12.42 -1.03 12.60
N PHE A 19 -11.59 -2.06 12.78
CA PHE A 19 -11.98 -3.25 13.55
C PHE A 19 -12.18 -2.96 15.04
N ALA A 20 -11.37 -2.08 15.63
CA ALA A 20 -11.57 -1.64 17.01
C ALA A 20 -12.91 -0.91 17.18
N ALA A 21 -13.33 -0.11 16.20
CA ALA A 21 -14.63 0.58 16.24
C ALA A 21 -15.81 -0.40 16.29
N LEU A 22 -15.72 -1.56 15.62
CA LEU A 22 -16.76 -2.59 15.68
C LEU A 22 -16.91 -3.23 17.07
N ARG A 23 -15.84 -3.19 17.88
CA ARG A 23 -15.78 -3.73 19.24
C ARG A 23 -16.14 -2.72 20.33
N SER A 24 -16.32 -1.44 19.99
CA SER A 24 -16.69 -0.38 20.94
C SER A 24 -18.11 -0.57 21.49
N ASP A 25 -18.38 -0.16 22.72
CA ASP A 25 -19.71 -0.26 23.35
C ASP A 25 -20.69 0.87 22.94
N SER A 26 -20.52 1.41 21.73
CA SER A 26 -21.40 2.46 21.20
C SER A 26 -22.53 1.86 20.37
N SER A 27 -23.59 2.64 20.14
CA SER A 27 -24.69 2.24 19.26
C SER A 27 -24.21 1.75 17.89
N LEU A 28 -24.97 0.84 17.28
CA LEU A 28 -24.60 0.21 16.00
C LEU A 28 -24.30 1.25 14.91
N SER A 29 -25.15 2.28 14.78
CA SER A 29 -24.97 3.35 13.79
C SER A 29 -23.65 4.11 13.99
N VAL A 30 -23.25 4.36 15.24
CA VAL A 30 -21.97 5.02 15.55
C VAL A 30 -20.78 4.12 15.23
N ARG A 31 -20.88 2.81 15.48
CA ARG A 31 -19.83 1.85 15.13
C ARG A 31 -19.61 1.79 13.63
N LEU A 32 -20.69 1.70 12.85
CA LEU A 32 -20.63 1.66 11.40
C LEU A 32 -20.04 2.96 10.83
N ALA A 33 -20.51 4.12 11.29
CA ALA A 33 -19.96 5.40 10.83
C ALA A 33 -18.44 5.53 11.08
N ARG A 34 -17.96 5.07 12.25
CA ARG A 34 -16.52 5.08 12.58
C ARG A 34 -15.73 4.05 11.75
N TYR A 35 -16.30 2.87 11.53
CA TYR A 35 -15.73 1.86 10.66
C TYR A 35 -15.57 2.38 9.23
N ASP A 36 -16.63 2.96 8.67
CA ASP A 36 -16.64 3.49 7.30
C ASP A 36 -15.65 4.64 7.14
N ALA A 37 -15.60 5.56 8.10
CA ALA A 37 -14.63 6.65 8.10
C ALA A 37 -13.17 6.14 8.13
N ALA A 38 -12.88 5.13 8.96
CA ALA A 38 -11.54 4.54 9.06
C ALA A 38 -11.17 3.74 7.79
N MET A 39 -12.11 2.99 7.23
CA MET A 39 -11.90 2.25 5.97
C MET A 39 -11.74 3.18 4.77
N ALA A 40 -12.48 4.29 4.70
CA ALA A 40 -12.32 5.30 3.67
C ALA A 40 -10.90 5.88 3.68
N ARG A 41 -10.38 6.22 4.86
CA ARG A 41 -8.98 6.68 5.01
C ARG A 41 -7.98 5.60 4.61
N ALA A 42 -8.19 4.35 5.00
CA ALA A 42 -7.31 3.26 4.59
C ALA A 42 -7.26 3.12 3.05
N ARG A 43 -8.43 3.15 2.39
CA ARG A 43 -8.54 3.08 0.93
C ARG A 43 -7.89 4.28 0.23
N GLU A 44 -8.06 5.49 0.77
CA GLU A 44 -7.43 6.71 0.25
C GLU A 44 -5.89 6.59 0.28
N ILE A 45 -5.33 6.07 1.37
CA ILE A 45 -3.89 5.86 1.52
C ILE A 45 -3.39 4.78 0.55
N GLU A 46 -4.12 3.68 0.41
CA GLU A 46 -3.78 2.61 -0.54
C GLU A 46 -3.87 3.09 -1.99
N ALA A 47 -4.92 3.84 -2.34
CA ALA A 47 -5.07 4.44 -3.66
C ALA A 47 -3.94 5.42 -3.97
N ARG A 48 -3.57 6.29 -3.01
CA ARG A 48 -2.45 7.22 -3.16
C ARG A 48 -1.11 6.49 -3.31
N ALA A 49 -0.90 5.41 -2.55
CA ALA A 49 0.31 4.60 -2.68
C ALA A 49 0.40 3.95 -4.08
N ASN A 50 -0.74 3.51 -4.64
CA ASN A 50 -0.80 2.84 -5.93
C ASN A 50 -0.89 3.80 -7.14
N ALA A 51 -1.16 5.09 -6.94
CA ALA A 51 -1.34 6.05 -8.03
C ALA A 51 -0.05 6.43 -8.78
N GLY A 52 1.12 6.03 -8.28
CA GLY A 52 2.38 6.29 -8.98
C GLY A 52 2.61 5.34 -10.15
N ALA A 53 3.29 5.80 -11.19
CA ALA A 53 3.79 4.91 -12.24
C ALA A 53 4.73 3.84 -11.64
N LEU A 54 4.77 2.67 -12.27
CA LEU A 54 5.74 1.65 -11.91
C LEU A 54 7.16 2.15 -12.22
N GLN A 55 8.07 2.02 -11.26
CA GLN A 55 9.44 2.52 -11.34
C GLN A 55 10.42 1.49 -10.80
N ILE A 56 11.56 1.33 -11.47
CA ILE A 56 12.70 0.56 -10.96
C ILE A 56 13.66 1.54 -10.30
N ARG A 57 14.05 1.29 -9.05
CA ARG A 57 15.01 2.11 -8.31
C ARG A 57 16.16 1.25 -7.75
N PRO A 58 17.43 1.68 -7.85
CA PRO A 58 18.54 0.99 -7.20
C PRO A 58 18.55 1.28 -5.69
N VAL A 59 18.91 0.27 -4.89
CA VAL A 59 19.11 0.35 -3.43
C VAL A 59 20.30 -0.52 -3.03
N GLY A 60 21.44 0.09 -2.72
CA GLY A 60 22.57 -0.59 -2.06
C GLY A 60 23.07 -1.86 -2.75
N GLY A 61 23.10 -1.90 -4.09
CA GLY A 61 23.50 -3.08 -4.87
C GLY A 61 22.35 -4.01 -5.27
N MET A 62 21.12 -3.73 -4.84
CA MET A 62 19.90 -4.42 -5.23
C MET A 62 19.00 -3.49 -6.05
N TRP A 63 18.02 -4.05 -6.75
CA TRP A 63 17.00 -3.32 -7.46
C TRP A 63 15.65 -3.52 -6.78
N ARG A 64 14.84 -2.48 -6.71
CA ARG A 64 13.45 -2.59 -6.26
C ARG A 64 12.50 -2.07 -7.33
N VAL A 65 11.38 -2.75 -7.49
CA VAL A 65 10.25 -2.30 -8.28
C VAL A 65 9.26 -1.62 -7.34
N CYS A 66 8.92 -0.38 -7.64
CA CYS A 66 8.04 0.47 -6.86
C CYS A 66 6.84 0.91 -7.68
N GLN A 67 5.72 1.14 -7.03
CA GLN A 67 4.59 1.88 -7.56
C GLN A 67 4.32 3.04 -6.60
N GLY A 68 4.61 4.27 -7.02
CA GLY A 68 4.64 5.42 -6.10
C GLY A 68 5.60 5.18 -4.93
N ASP A 69 5.06 5.19 -3.71
CA ASP A 69 5.79 4.93 -2.46
C ASP A 69 5.77 3.45 -2.04
N ALA A 70 4.96 2.61 -2.71
CA ALA A 70 4.88 1.18 -2.41
C ALA A 70 6.04 0.43 -3.07
N VAL A 71 6.68 -0.49 -2.33
CA VAL A 71 7.66 -1.43 -2.88
C VAL A 71 6.96 -2.75 -3.17
N LEU A 72 6.95 -3.16 -4.44
CA LEU A 72 6.25 -4.35 -4.91
C LEU A 72 7.15 -5.57 -5.01
N ALA A 73 8.42 -5.37 -5.39
CA ALA A 73 9.39 -6.46 -5.51
C ALA A 73 10.81 -5.97 -5.27
N PHE A 74 11.66 -6.89 -4.82
CA PHE A 74 13.12 -6.72 -4.80
C PHE A 74 13.74 -7.72 -5.78
N ALA A 75 14.80 -7.30 -6.47
CA ALA A 75 15.49 -8.08 -7.48
C ALA A 75 17.00 -7.93 -7.37
N ALA A 76 17.72 -9.06 -7.51
CA ALA A 76 19.18 -9.09 -7.43
C ALA A 76 19.87 -8.42 -8.63
N SER A 77 19.17 -8.23 -9.75
CA SER A 77 19.71 -7.62 -10.97
C SER A 77 18.67 -6.75 -11.67
N TYR A 78 19.14 -5.81 -12.49
CA TYR A 78 18.27 -4.93 -13.27
C TYR A 78 17.36 -5.73 -14.22
N ARG A 79 17.90 -6.78 -14.86
CA ARG A 79 17.12 -7.67 -15.74
C ARG A 79 15.97 -8.36 -14.99
N ALA A 80 16.22 -8.86 -13.78
CA ALA A 80 15.17 -9.44 -12.95
C ALA A 80 14.13 -8.40 -12.49
N ALA A 81 14.56 -7.14 -12.26
CA ALA A 81 13.65 -6.03 -11.99
C ALA A 81 12.75 -5.72 -13.21
N CYS A 82 13.29 -5.70 -14.42
CA CYS A 82 12.51 -5.52 -15.65
C CYS A 82 11.50 -6.65 -15.89
N GLN A 83 11.87 -7.91 -15.62
CA GLN A 83 10.93 -9.03 -15.71
C GLN A 83 9.79 -8.90 -14.70
N SER A 84 10.11 -8.49 -13.47
CA SER A 84 9.10 -8.24 -12.44
C SER A 84 8.18 -7.08 -12.81
N LEU A 85 8.73 -6.00 -13.39
CA LEU A 85 7.96 -4.87 -13.92
C LEU A 85 6.98 -5.33 -15.00
N ALA A 86 7.46 -6.06 -16.01
CA ALA A 86 6.63 -6.59 -17.10
C ALA A 86 5.53 -7.53 -16.60
N ALA A 87 5.82 -8.36 -15.59
CA ALA A 87 4.82 -9.21 -14.96
C ALA A 87 3.73 -8.40 -14.24
N LEU A 88 4.11 -7.32 -13.54
CA LEU A 88 3.16 -6.43 -12.86
C LEU A 88 2.32 -5.62 -13.86
N GLU A 89 2.92 -5.17 -14.97
CA GLU A 89 2.20 -4.53 -16.08
C GLU A 89 1.21 -5.50 -16.75
N ALA A 90 1.57 -6.76 -16.94
CA ALA A 90 0.67 -7.77 -17.49
C ALA A 90 -0.54 -8.06 -16.57
N VAL A 91 -0.35 -7.94 -15.25
CA VAL A 91 -1.44 -8.08 -14.26
C VAL A 91 -2.27 -6.79 -14.17
N GLY A 92 -1.65 -5.62 -14.34
CA GLY A 92 -2.31 -4.31 -14.32
C GLY A 92 -2.97 -3.89 -15.64
N GLY A 93 -2.65 -4.55 -16.74
CA GLY A 93 -3.16 -4.29 -18.10
C GLY A 93 -4.55 -4.87 -18.40
N VAL A 94 -5.26 -5.37 -17.38
CA VAL A 94 -6.68 -5.71 -17.48
C VAL A 94 -7.46 -4.71 -16.62
N GLN A 95 -7.64 -3.51 -17.16
CA GLN A 95 -8.74 -2.61 -16.80
C GLN A 95 -9.37 -2.05 -18.08
#